data_AF-A0A963UJD3-F1
#
_entry.id   AF-A0A963UJD3-F1
#
_cell.length_a   1.000
_cell.length_b   1.000
_cell.length_c   1.000
_cell.angle_alpha   90.00
_cell.angle_beta   90.00
_cell.angle_gamma   90.00
#
_symmetry.space_group_name_H-M   'P 1'
#
loop_
_entity.id
_entity.type
_entity.pdbx_description
1 polymer ?
#
loop_
_entity_poly.entity_id
_entity_poly.type
_entity_poly.pdbx_seq_one_letter_code
_entity_poly.pdbx_strand_id
1 'polypeptide(L)' 'QLPKASAAVLTVGGRVAWDNTAKEVTTPAAGRFPIGVAVEAAGNGVTSVAVRLDGIATAAA' A
#
# COMPACT_ATOMS: atom_id res chain seq x y z
N GLN A 1 6.69 3.80 -8.52
CA GLN A 1 5.58 2.85 -8.26
C GLN A 1 6.09 1.70 -7.40
N LEU A 2 5.22 1.10 -6.60
CA LEU A 2 5.49 -0.08 -5.78
C LEU A 2 4.55 -1.23 -6.21
N PRO A 3 4.98 -2.50 -6.06
CA PRO A 3 4.10 -3.65 -6.29
C PRO A 3 2.92 -3.62 -5.31
N LYS A 4 1.72 -4.03 -5.76
CA LYS A 4 0.55 -4.18 -4.88
C LYS A 4 -0.07 -5.56 -4.98
N ALA A 5 -0.75 -5.95 -3.91
CA ALA A 5 -1.65 -7.08 -3.90
C ALA A 5 -2.67 -6.93 -5.03
N SER A 6 -2.68 -7.87 -5.97
CA SER A 6 -3.51 -7.79 -7.18
C SER A 6 -5.00 -7.65 -6.84
N ALA A 7 -5.46 -8.32 -5.78
CA ALA A 7 -6.83 -8.26 -5.28
C ALA A 7 -7.16 -6.99 -4.48
N ALA A 8 -6.17 -6.24 -3.98
CA ALA A 8 -6.42 -5.04 -3.19
C ALA A 8 -6.88 -3.89 -4.09
N VAL A 9 -8.01 -3.29 -3.75
CA VAL A 9 -8.51 -2.08 -4.43
C VAL A 9 -8.10 -0.86 -3.62
N LEU A 10 -7.29 0.01 -4.22
CA LEU A 10 -6.76 1.22 -3.60
C LEU A 10 -7.34 2.45 -4.28
N THR A 11 -7.84 3.40 -3.49
CA THR A 11 -8.37 4.67 -3.99
C THR A 11 -7.33 5.78 -3.86
N VAL A 12 -7.41 6.80 -4.73
CA VAL A 12 -6.59 8.01 -4.58
C VAL A 12 -6.81 8.60 -3.19
N GLY A 13 -5.71 8.94 -2.50
CA GLY A 13 -5.71 9.47 -1.13
C GLY A 13 -5.91 8.41 -0.05
N GLY A 14 -6.23 7.15 -0.41
CA GLY A 14 -6.37 6.06 0.54
C GLY A 14 -5.07 5.75 1.25
N ARG A 15 -5.12 5.52 2.57
CA ARG A 15 -3.97 5.02 3.34
C ARG A 15 -3.58 3.62 2.84
N VAL A 16 -2.28 3.39 2.73
CA VAL A 16 -1.73 2.11 2.29
C VAL A 16 -0.68 1.62 3.26
N ALA A 17 -0.50 0.30 3.29
CA ALA A 17 0.49 -0.36 4.13
C ALA A 17 1.34 -1.34 3.31
N TRP A 18 2.55 -1.56 3.78
CA TRP A 18 3.46 -2.59 3.27
C TRP A 18 3.21 -3.91 3.99
N ASP A 19 2.98 -4.96 3.20
CA ASP A 19 3.02 -6.34 3.67
C ASP A 19 4.46 -6.87 3.55
N ASN A 20 5.15 -7.01 4.68
CA ASN A 20 6.54 -7.43 4.67
C ASN A 20 6.73 -8.93 4.36
N THR A 21 5.66 -9.73 4.41
CA THR A 21 5.71 -11.16 4.07
C THR A 21 5.54 -11.33 2.57
N ALA A 22 4.46 -10.76 2.01
CA ALA A 22 4.15 -10.85 0.58
C ALA A 22 4.97 -9.87 -0.30
N LYS A 23 5.66 -8.90 0.32
CA LYS A 23 6.48 -7.88 -0.35
C LYS A 23 5.68 -7.01 -1.32
N GLU A 24 4.50 -6.59 -0.87
CA GLU A 24 3.57 -5.81 -1.68
C GLU A 24 2.80 -4.77 -0.85
N VAL A 25 2.33 -3.73 -1.53
CA VAL A 25 1.42 -2.73 -0.99
C VAL A 25 0.01 -3.29 -0.91
N THR A 26 -0.69 -2.99 0.17
CA THR A 26 -2.07 -3.43 0.41
C THR A 26 -2.78 -2.47 1.37
N THR A 27 -4.02 -2.80 1.75
CA THR A 27 -4.78 -2.01 2.71
C THR A 27 -4.20 -2.16 4.13
N PRO A 28 -4.27 -1.10 4.95
CA PRO A 28 -3.87 -1.17 6.36
C PRO A 28 -4.61 -2.28 7.10
N ALA A 29 -3.85 -3.09 7.84
CA ALA A 29 -4.34 -4.15 8.71
C ALA A 29 -3.30 -4.40 9.81
N ALA A 30 -3.70 -5.11 10.87
CA ALA A 30 -2.77 -5.55 11.92
C ALA A 30 -1.60 -6.35 11.31
N GLY A 31 -0.39 -6.12 11.82
CA GLY A 31 0.83 -6.75 11.33
C GLY A 31 1.40 -6.13 10.05
N ARG A 32 0.75 -5.11 9.46
CA ARG A 32 1.27 -4.38 8.29
C ARG A 32 1.88 -3.05 8.68
N PHE A 33 2.76 -2.55 7.84
CA PHE A 33 3.51 -1.33 8.11
C PHE A 33 2.86 -0.15 7.36
N PRO A 34 2.23 0.82 8.02
CA PRO A 34 1.70 2.00 7.32
C PRO A 34 2.83 2.79 6.66
N ILE A 35 2.75 3.04 5.34
CA ILE A 35 3.85 3.67 4.60
C ILE A 35 3.48 5.00 3.94
N GLY A 36 2.20 5.31 3.76
CA GLY A 36 1.79 6.51 3.04
C GLY A 36 0.36 6.49 2.52
N VAL A 37 0.16 7.19 1.40
CA VAL A 37 -1.13 7.29 0.69
C VAL A 37 -0.96 6.97 -0.79
N ALA A 38 -1.94 6.31 -1.40
CA ALA A 38 -1.97 6.11 -2.84
C ALA A 38 -2.23 7.44 -3.56
N VAL A 39 -1.48 7.74 -4.62
CA VAL A 39 -1.69 8.96 -5.44
C VAL A 39 -2.44 8.69 -6.74
N GLU A 40 -2.70 7.43 -7.03
CA GLU A 40 -3.52 6.95 -8.16
C GLU A 40 -4.48 5.86 -7.67
N ALA A 41 -5.59 5.67 -8.37
CA ALA A 41 -6.48 4.55 -8.12
C ALA A 41 -5.90 3.28 -8.75
N ALA A 42 -5.92 2.17 -8.02
CA ALA A 42 -5.45 0.88 -8.50
C ALA A 42 -6.46 -0.21 -8.13
N GLY A 43 -7.20 -0.68 -9.14
CA GLY A 43 -8.26 -1.68 -8.98
C GLY A 43 -7.73 -3.12 -8.91
N ASN A 44 -8.67 -4.07 -8.88
CA ASN A 44 -8.35 -5.49 -8.95
C ASN A 44 -7.64 -5.83 -10.28
N GLY A 45 -6.62 -6.69 -10.24
CA GLY A 45 -5.81 -7.08 -11.39
C GLY A 45 -4.68 -6.12 -11.75
N VAL A 46 -4.69 -4.89 -11.20
CA VAL A 46 -3.54 -3.97 -11.30
C VAL A 46 -2.46 -4.43 -10.31
N THR A 47 -1.21 -4.51 -10.76
CA THR A 47 -0.09 -5.09 -9.99
C THR A 47 0.87 -4.05 -9.40
N SER A 48 0.65 -2.76 -9.68
CA SER A 48 1.43 -1.67 -9.12
C SER A 48 0.56 -0.48 -8.71
N VAL A 49 1.09 0.35 -7.83
CA VAL A 49 0.46 1.62 -7.42
C VAL A 49 1.54 2.67 -7.10
N ALA A 50 1.27 3.92 -7.43
CA ALA A 50 2.07 5.06 -7.00
C ALA A 50 1.66 5.47 -5.58
N VAL A 51 2.64 5.60 -4.69
CA VAL A 51 2.46 5.93 -3.27
C VAL A 51 3.28 7.15 -2.94
N ARG A 52 2.66 8.15 -2.30
CA ARG A 52 3.39 9.21 -1.60
C ARG A 52 3.78 8.65 -0.24
N LEU A 53 5.07 8.34 -0.07
CA LEU A 53 5.61 7.84 1.19
C LEU A 53 5.56 8.92 2.26
N ASP A 54 5.31 8.53 3.51
CA ASP A 54 5.25 9.45 4.65
C ASP A 54 6.63 10.03 5.01
N GLY A 55 7.73 9.38 4.58
CA GLY A 55 9.09 9.88 4.81
C GLY A 55 9.61 9.68 6.23
N ILE A 56 8.95 8.84 7.03
CA ILE A 56 9.33 8.49 8.40
C ILE A 56 9.50 6.98 8.54
N ALA A 57 10.25 6.55 9.55
CA ALA A 57 10.29 5.13 9.93
C ALA A 57 8.91 4.67 10.38
N THR A 58 8.55 3.42 10.07
CA THR A 58 7.27 2.82 10.44
C THR A 58 7.46 1.51 11.19
N ALA A 59 6.51 1.20 12.08
CA ALA A 59 6.36 -0.10 12.72
C ALA A 59 5.13 -0.83 12.15
N ALA A 60 5.00 -2.12 12.46
CA ALA A 60 3.77 -2.84 12.19
C ALA A 60 2.66 -2.29 13.08
N ALA A 61 1.46 -2.13 12.51
CA ALA A 61 0.24 -1.75 13.23
C ALA A 61 -0.31 -2.88 14.09
#